data_AF-A0A7V7BNL4-F1
#
_entry.id   AF-A0A7V7BNL4-F1
#
_cell.length_a   1.000
_cell.length_b   1.000
_cell.length_c   1.000
_cell.angle_alpha   90.00
_cell.angle_beta   90.00
_cell.angle_gamma   90.00
#
_symmetry.space_group_name_H-M   'P 1'
#
loop_
_entity.id
_entity.type
_entity.pdbx_description
1 polymer ?
#
loop_
_entity_poly.entity_id
_entity_poly.type
_entity_poly.pdbx_seq_one_letter_code
_entity_poly.pdbx_strand_id
1 'polypeptide(L)'
;MDLIALGKVKHNGNWFDDGDSIKNIEKEDGERLLKLGVAKIDESSVNDELKNIEKSLKEAEKKVTALRKKADAATKKADGKEPESEEWKAAEVAVKAVEDAEKEVEELKKSIGRIKVGDANAYFY
;
A
#
# COMPACT_ATOMS: atom_id res chain seq x y z
N MET A 1 4.36 -8.43 11.12
CA MET A 1 3.65 -9.55 10.50
C MET A 1 2.80 -10.20 11.57
N ASP A 2 1.60 -10.66 11.21
CA ASP A 2 0.70 -11.32 12.14
C ASP A 2 0.60 -12.80 11.78
N LEU A 3 0.71 -13.65 12.80
CA LEU A 3 0.65 -15.11 12.66
C LEU A 3 -0.43 -15.68 13.58
N ILE A 4 -0.91 -16.87 13.25
CA ILE A 4 -1.77 -17.70 14.10
C ILE A 4 -0.91 -18.88 14.57
N ALA A 5 -0.85 -19.10 15.89
CA ALA A 5 -0.14 -20.26 16.43
C ALA A 5 -0.86 -21.56 16.05
N LEU A 6 -0.09 -22.58 15.66
CA LEU A 6 -0.58 -23.95 15.37
C LEU A 6 -0.35 -24.92 16.54
N GLY A 7 0.09 -24.37 17.66
CA GLY A 7 0.47 -25.11 18.85
C GLY A 7 1.03 -24.16 19.91
N LYS A 8 1.49 -24.73 21.01
CA LYS A 8 2.00 -23.94 22.14
C LYS A 8 3.37 -23.33 21.80
N VAL A 9 3.40 -22.01 21.61
CA VAL A 9 4.62 -21.26 21.26
C VAL A 9 4.90 -20.18 22.27
N LYS A 10 6.19 -19.95 22.58
CA LYS A 10 6.62 -18.83 23.40
C LYS A 10 7.26 -17.76 22.52
N HIS A 11 6.69 -16.57 22.51
CA HIS A 11 7.21 -15.44 21.74
C HIS A 11 7.18 -14.16 22.58
N ASN A 12 8.27 -13.39 22.57
CA ASN A 12 8.44 -12.16 23.39
C ASN A 12 8.09 -12.32 24.88
N GLY A 13 8.41 -13.48 25.45
CA GLY A 13 8.12 -13.77 26.86
C GLY A 13 6.69 -14.25 27.14
N ASN A 14 5.78 -14.11 26.19
CA ASN A 14 4.39 -14.57 26.29
C ASN A 14 4.21 -15.96 25.69
N TRP A 15 3.31 -16.74 26.29
CA TRP A 15 2.88 -18.03 25.75
C TRP A 15 1.61 -17.82 24.93
N PHE A 16 1.56 -18.47 23.76
CA PHE A 16 0.42 -18.51 22.86
C PHE A 16 0.03 -19.96 22.67
N ASP A 17 -1.26 -20.25 22.70
CA ASP A 17 -1.81 -21.59 22.47
C ASP A 17 -2.33 -21.73 21.01
N ASP A 18 -2.73 -22.95 20.63
CA ASP A 18 -3.25 -23.21 19.29
C ASP A 18 -4.47 -22.32 18.97
N GLY A 19 -4.40 -21.63 17.83
CA GLY A 19 -5.41 -20.67 17.39
C GLY A 19 -5.22 -19.23 17.88
N ASP A 20 -4.25 -18.95 18.77
CA ASP A 20 -3.98 -17.59 19.22
C ASP A 20 -3.30 -16.75 18.14
N SER A 21 -3.73 -15.49 18.00
CA SER A 21 -3.10 -14.51 17.11
C SER A 21 -1.87 -13.88 17.78
N ILE A 22 -0.71 -14.07 17.16
CA ILE A 22 0.55 -13.43 17.53
C ILE A 22 0.75 -12.22 16.61
N LYS A 23 0.57 -11.01 17.17
CA LYS A 23 0.60 -9.75 16.42
C LYS A 23 1.97 -9.09 16.50
N ASN A 24 2.29 -8.27 15.49
CA ASN A 24 3.51 -7.45 15.44
C ASN A 24 4.83 -8.26 15.54
N ILE A 25 4.88 -9.43 14.91
CA ILE A 25 6.12 -10.22 14.82
C ILE A 25 7.04 -9.60 13.75
N GLU A 26 8.33 -9.52 14.06
CA GLU A 26 9.38 -9.14 13.10
C GLU A 26 9.50 -10.18 11.99
N LYS A 27 9.85 -9.77 10.75
CA LYS A 27 9.89 -10.70 9.60
C LYS A 27 10.79 -11.90 9.85
N GLU A 28 11.98 -11.69 10.42
CA GLU A 28 12.95 -12.76 10.67
C GLU A 28 12.41 -13.81 11.65
N ASP A 29 11.77 -13.39 12.73
CA ASP A 29 11.20 -14.32 13.71
C ASP A 29 9.91 -14.97 13.19
N GLY A 30 9.12 -14.22 12.42
CA GLY A 30 7.91 -14.74 11.77
C GLY A 30 8.23 -15.84 10.76
N GLU A 31 9.21 -15.63 9.89
CA GLU A 31 9.71 -16.65 8.95
C GLU A 31 10.25 -17.88 9.68
N ARG A 32 10.93 -17.69 10.82
CA ARG A 32 11.40 -18.80 11.65
C ARG A 32 10.24 -19.63 12.19
N LEU A 33 9.19 -18.99 12.72
CA LEU A 33 8.01 -19.68 13.25
C LEU A 33 7.25 -20.44 12.14
N LEU A 34 7.15 -19.85 10.95
CA LEU A 34 6.58 -20.50 9.77
C LEU A 34 7.41 -21.73 9.35
N LYS A 35 8.74 -21.59 9.28
CA LYS A 35 9.65 -22.68 8.89
C LYS A 35 9.66 -23.85 9.88
N LEU A 36 9.44 -23.57 11.16
CA LEU A 36 9.28 -24.57 12.20
C LEU A 36 7.88 -25.23 12.20
N GLY A 37 6.94 -24.73 11.40
CA GLY A 37 5.57 -25.24 11.32
C GLY A 37 4.76 -25.01 12.60
N VAL A 38 5.19 -24.08 13.46
CA VAL A 38 4.54 -23.80 14.76
C VAL A 38 3.55 -22.63 14.68
N ALA A 39 3.54 -21.91 13.56
CA ALA A 39 2.60 -20.84 13.27
C ALA A 39 2.28 -20.80 11.78
N LYS A 40 1.17 -20.14 11.41
CA LYS A 40 0.77 -19.83 10.03
C LYS A 40 0.47 -18.34 9.88
N ILE A 41 0.48 -17.80 8.67
CA ILE A 41 0.13 -16.40 8.41
C ILE A 41 -1.34 -16.17 8.79
N ASP A 42 -1.63 -15.07 9.49
CA ASP A 42 -3.01 -14.62 9.66
C ASP A 42 -3.49 -13.96 8.37
N GLU A 43 -4.11 -14.76 7.49
CA GLU A 43 -4.70 -14.30 6.23
C GLU A 43 -5.72 -13.18 6.44
N SER A 44 -6.35 -13.11 7.61
CA SER A 44 -7.33 -12.07 7.94
C SER A 44 -6.67 -10.70 8.04
N SER A 45 -5.54 -10.61 8.75
CA SER A 45 -4.76 -9.38 8.87
C SER A 45 -4.24 -8.91 7.50
N VAL A 46 -3.72 -9.83 6.68
CA VAL A 46 -3.24 -9.51 5.33
C VAL A 46 -4.39 -8.98 4.45
N ASN A 47 -5.56 -9.59 4.53
CA ASN A 47 -6.74 -9.16 3.77
C ASN A 47 -7.24 -7.77 4.21
N ASP A 48 -7.19 -7.47 5.51
CA ASP A 48 -7.57 -6.15 6.02
C ASP A 48 -6.57 -5.05 5.63
N GLU A 49 -5.26 -5.33 5.67
CA GLU A 49 -4.23 -4.43 5.13
C GLU A 49 -4.45 -4.18 3.63
N LEU A 50 -4.71 -5.24 2.86
CA LEU A 50 -4.94 -5.16 1.43
C LEU A 50 -6.20 -4.34 1.09
N LYS A 51 -7.30 -4.54 1.83
CA LYS A 51 -8.53 -3.74 1.68
C LYS A 51 -8.30 -2.27 1.99
N ASN A 52 -7.51 -1.95 3.03
CA ASN A 52 -7.19 -0.56 3.37
C ASN A 52 -6.36 0.12 2.29
N ILE A 53 -5.37 -0.58 1.72
CA ILE A 53 -4.56 -0.05 0.63
C ILE A 53 -5.39 0.08 -0.65
N GLU A 54 -6.27 -0.88 -0.96
CA GLU A 54 -7.20 -0.78 -2.11
C GLU A 54 -8.19 0.37 -1.96
N LYS A 55 -8.66 0.64 -0.74
CA LYS A 55 -9.50 1.81 -0.45
C LYS A 55 -8.72 3.11 -0.69
N SER A 56 -7.50 3.17 -0.16
CA SER A 56 -6.60 4.32 -0.35
C SER A 56 -6.26 4.54 -1.83
N LEU A 57 -6.09 3.46 -2.59
CA LEU A 57 -5.90 3.50 -4.04
C LEU A 57 -7.10 4.12 -4.75
N LYS A 58 -8.32 3.67 -4.44
CA LYS A 58 -9.55 4.24 -5.02
C LYS A 58 -9.70 5.73 -4.71
N GLU A 59 -9.32 6.16 -3.51
CA GLU A 59 -9.34 7.57 -3.13
C GLU A 59 -8.28 8.38 -3.88
N ALA A 60 -7.06 7.84 -4.02
CA ALA A 60 -5.98 8.45 -4.79
C ALA A 60 -6.34 8.57 -6.29
N GLU A 61 -6.93 7.53 -6.90
CA GLU A 61 -7.37 7.57 -8.30
C GLU A 61 -8.49 8.62 -8.52
N LYS A 62 -9.40 8.78 -7.55
CA LYS A 62 -10.39 9.87 -7.58
C LYS A 62 -9.73 11.24 -7.49
N LYS A 63 -8.73 11.41 -6.63
CA LYS A 63 -7.95 12.66 -6.52
C LYS A 63 -7.24 12.98 -7.83
N VAL A 64 -6.55 12.02 -8.44
CA VAL A 64 -5.91 12.18 -9.76
C VAL A 64 -6.93 12.63 -10.81
N THR A 65 -8.11 12.02 -10.84
CA THR A 65 -9.17 12.39 -11.79
C THR A 65 -9.64 13.83 -11.58
N ALA A 66 -9.80 14.27 -10.33
CA ALA A 66 -10.17 15.64 -9.99
C ALA A 66 -9.05 16.66 -10.32
N LEU A 67 -7.80 16.30 -10.05
CA LEU A 67 -6.63 17.12 -10.36
C LEU A 67 -6.43 17.24 -11.87
N ARG A 68 -6.59 16.16 -12.65
CA ARG A 68 -6.54 16.19 -14.12
C ARG A 68 -7.55 17.16 -14.71
N LYS A 69 -8.78 17.20 -14.18
CA LYS A 69 -9.79 18.18 -14.63
C LYS A 69 -9.38 19.62 -14.33
N LYS A 70 -8.76 19.87 -13.17
CA LYS A 70 -8.25 21.20 -12.81
C LYS A 70 -7.04 21.59 -13.66
N ALA A 71 -6.12 20.65 -13.89
CA ALA A 71 -4.96 20.84 -14.74
C ALA A 71 -5.37 21.13 -16.19
N ASP A 72 -6.31 20.38 -16.76
CA ASP A 72 -6.85 20.61 -18.11
C ASP A 72 -7.53 21.99 -18.24
N ALA A 73 -8.27 22.41 -17.21
CA ALA A 73 -8.86 23.74 -17.18
C ALA A 73 -7.80 24.85 -17.05
N ALA A 74 -6.72 24.61 -16.31
CA ALA A 74 -5.62 25.56 -16.15
C ALA A 74 -4.76 25.66 -17.42
N THR A 75 -4.44 24.53 -18.06
CA THR A 75 -3.71 24.50 -19.33
C THR A 75 -4.50 25.16 -20.45
N LYS A 76 -5.83 24.97 -20.52
CA LYS A 76 -6.69 25.70 -21.47
C LYS A 76 -6.70 27.21 -21.26
N LYS A 77 -6.56 27.68 -20.01
CA LYS A 77 -6.43 29.12 -19.72
C LYS A 77 -5.05 29.66 -20.05
N ALA A 78 -4.03 28.83 -19.92
CA ALA A 78 -2.65 29.14 -20.29
C ALA A 78 -2.38 29.03 -21.80
N ASP A 79 -3.30 28.45 -22.58
CA ASP A 79 -3.16 28.29 -24.03
C ASP A 79 -3.10 29.66 -24.72
N GLY A 80 -2.01 29.91 -25.44
CA GLY A 80 -1.72 31.21 -26.06
C GLY A 80 -1.21 32.30 -25.11
N LYS A 81 -0.91 31.97 -23.84
CA LYS A 81 -0.28 32.88 -22.87
C LYS A 81 1.23 32.71 -22.85
N GLU A 82 1.95 33.76 -22.45
CA GLU A 82 3.39 33.69 -22.28
C GLU A 82 3.78 32.71 -21.17
N PRO A 83 4.90 31.97 -21.32
CA PRO A 83 5.34 30.95 -20.37
C PRO A 83 5.67 31.49 -18.97
N GLU A 84 5.86 32.81 -18.82
CA GLU A 84 6.09 33.44 -17.51
C GLU A 84 4.85 34.05 -16.87
N SER A 85 3.71 34.01 -17.57
CA SER A 85 2.44 34.51 -17.03
C SER A 85 1.99 33.68 -15.82
N GLU A 86 1.24 34.33 -14.91
CA GLU A 86 0.67 33.65 -13.73
C GLU A 86 -0.22 32.45 -14.12
N GLU A 87 -0.88 32.54 -15.27
CA GLU A 87 -1.76 31.49 -15.80
C GLU A 87 -0.95 30.25 -16.24
N TRP A 88 0.23 30.44 -16.86
CA TRP A 88 1.11 29.35 -17.27
C TRP A 88 1.78 28.68 -16.07
N LYS A 89 2.24 29.47 -15.09
CA LYS A 89 2.78 28.93 -13.82
C LYS A 89 1.73 28.15 -13.05
N ALA A 90 0.49 28.63 -13.02
CA ALA A 90 -0.62 27.91 -12.40
C ALA A 90 -0.94 26.59 -13.13
N ALA A 91 -0.86 26.57 -14.45
CA ALA A 91 -1.01 25.34 -15.24
C ALA A 91 0.13 24.35 -14.97
N GLU A 92 1.39 24.80 -14.93
CA GLU A 92 2.54 23.93 -14.64
C GLU A 92 2.44 23.31 -13.24
N VAL A 93 2.08 24.10 -12.22
CA VAL A 93 1.86 23.60 -10.86
C VAL A 93 0.72 22.58 -10.83
N ALA A 94 -0.36 22.82 -11.58
CA ALA A 94 -1.47 21.88 -11.65
C ALA A 94 -1.09 20.56 -12.35
N VAL A 95 -0.25 20.60 -13.39
CA VAL A 95 0.28 19.40 -14.05
C VAL A 95 1.22 18.63 -13.13
N LYS A 96 2.14 19.31 -12.44
CA LYS A 96 3.02 18.66 -11.43
C LYS A 96 2.22 17.98 -10.33
N ALA A 97 1.17 18.64 -9.82
CA ALA A 97 0.29 18.05 -8.82
C ALA A 97 -0.43 16.78 -9.31
N VAL A 98 -0.73 16.69 -10.61
CA VAL A 98 -1.27 15.46 -11.22
C VAL A 98 -0.20 14.37 -11.26
N GLU A 99 1.02 14.68 -11.72
CA GLU A 99 2.13 13.71 -11.78
C GLU A 99 2.48 13.15 -10.39
N ASP A 100 2.55 14.00 -9.37
CA ASP A 100 2.84 13.56 -8.00
C ASP A 100 1.74 12.65 -7.45
N ALA A 101 0.47 12.98 -7.69
CA ALA A 101 -0.64 12.12 -7.31
C ALA A 101 -0.68 10.79 -8.10
N GLU A 102 -0.24 10.79 -9.36
CA GLU A 102 -0.10 9.56 -10.16
C GLU A 102 1.02 8.66 -9.63
N LYS A 103 2.13 9.23 -9.16
CA LYS A 103 3.19 8.48 -8.48
C LYS A 103 2.67 7.83 -7.19
N GLU A 104 1.90 8.54 -6.38
CA GLU A 104 1.28 7.95 -5.17
C GLU A 104 0.38 6.76 -5.53
N VAL A 105 -0.43 6.87 -6.60
CA VAL A 105 -1.25 5.76 -7.11
C VAL A 105 -0.38 4.57 -7.53
N GLU A 106 0.74 4.83 -8.22
CA GLU A 106 1.66 3.79 -8.65
C GLU A 106 2.34 3.08 -7.46
N GLU A 107 2.75 3.82 -6.43
CA GLU A 107 3.32 3.23 -5.21
C GLU A 107 2.32 2.38 -4.43
N LEU A 108 1.05 2.81 -4.37
CA LEU A 108 -0.03 2.00 -3.79
C LEU A 108 -0.27 0.72 -4.61
N LYS A 109 -0.26 0.79 -5.94
CA LYS A 109 -0.35 -0.40 -6.82
C LYS A 109 0.81 -1.36 -6.61
N LYS A 110 2.05 -0.84 -6.50
CA LYS A 110 3.24 -1.64 -6.18
C LYS A 110 3.12 -2.30 -4.80
N SER A 111 2.58 -1.59 -3.82
CA SER A 111 2.38 -2.12 -2.45
C SER A 111 1.37 -3.27 -2.44
N ILE A 112 0.24 -3.12 -3.13
CA ILE A 112 -0.74 -4.21 -3.33
C ILE A 112 -0.09 -5.40 -4.02
N GLY A 113 0.68 -5.16 -5.08
CA GLY A 113 1.41 -6.20 -5.79
C GLY A 113 2.39 -6.96 -4.89
N ARG A 114 3.15 -6.26 -4.04
CA ARG A 114 4.07 -6.89 -3.07
C ARG A 114 3.36 -7.75 -2.05
N ILE A 115 2.18 -7.36 -1.57
CA ILE A 115 1.39 -8.16 -0.63
C ILE A 115 0.87 -9.42 -1.33
N LYS A 116 0.23 -9.26 -2.50
CA LYS A 116 -0.30 -10.38 -3.29
C LYS A 116 0.78 -11.37 -3.77
N VAL A 117 2.00 -10.89 -4.07
CA VAL A 117 3.13 -11.74 -4.47
C VAL A 117 3.90 -12.28 -3.26
N GLY A 118 3.91 -11.57 -2.13
CA GLY A 118 4.42 -12.07 -0.86
C GLY A 118 3.67 -13.32 -0.39
N ASP A 119 2.35 -13.37 -0.61
CA ASP A 119 1.54 -14.58 -0.42
C ASP A 119 1.96 -15.72 -1.38
N ALA A 120 2.35 -15.42 -2.63
CA ALA A 120 2.76 -16.44 -3.60
C ALA A 120 4.16 -17.03 -3.31
N ASN A 121 5.09 -16.22 -2.77
CA ASN A 121 6.44 -16.70 -2.40
C ASN A 121 6.49 -17.39 -1.03
N ALA A 122 5.46 -17.28 -0.19
CA ALA A 122 5.35 -18.02 1.06
C ALA A 122 5.04 -19.53 0.85
N TYR A 123 4.72 -19.95 -0.38
CA TYR A 123 4.41 -21.35 -0.74
C TYR A 123 5.52 -22.08 -1.51
N PHE A 124 6.67 -21.45 -1.75
CA PHE A 124 7.82 -22.10 -2.37
C PHE A 124 9.06 -21.94 -1.48
N TYR A 125 9.17 -22.74 -0.42
CA TYR A 125 10.41 -23.39 0.03
C TYR A 125 10.15 -24.34 1.20
#